data_AF-A0A950W8L3-F1
#
_entry.id   AF-A0A950W8L3-F1
#
_cell.length_a   1.000
_cell.length_b   1.000
_cell.length_c   1.000
_cell.angle_alpha   90.00
_cell.angle_beta   90.00
_cell.angle_gamma   90.00
#
_symmetry.space_group_name_H-M   'P 1'
#
loop_
_entity.id
_entity.type
_entity.pdbx_description
1 polymer ?
#
loop_
_entity_poly.entity_id
_entity_poly.type
_entity_poly.pdbx_seq_one_letter_code
_entity_poly.pdbx_strand_id
1 'polypeptide(L)'
;MLDTEHKIVSTETIREEWHKHQSRFTRTWLVSMVARKRVCWIDAPADEELRLKVQQATSSEKKSAAMLKDIHLLEAALKTDKVVVSMDETVRQCFRETTQAIGTLKHIAWVNPCKDEDAALDWLHNGALSEKERLLGYHEETG
;
A
#
# COMPACT_ATOMS: atom_id res chain seq x y z
N MET A 1 -2.50 -14.89 19.87
CA MET A 1 -3.15 -13.68 19.32
C MET A 1 -2.05 -12.65 19.22
N LEU A 2 -1.71 -12.21 18.00
CA LEU A 2 -0.56 -11.31 17.80
C LEU A 2 -0.92 -9.94 18.41
N ASP A 3 -0.24 -9.59 19.50
CA ASP A 3 -0.43 -8.33 20.21
C ASP A 3 0.43 -7.28 19.51
N THR A 4 -0.07 -6.76 18.40
CA THR A 4 0.62 -5.74 17.60
C THR A 4 -0.08 -4.40 17.78
N GLU A 5 0.69 -3.32 17.84
CA GLU A 5 0.13 -1.96 17.93
C GLU A 5 -0.38 -1.41 16.59
N HIS A 6 -0.10 -2.14 15.50
CA HIS A 6 -0.36 -1.72 14.13
C HIS A 6 -1.83 -1.43 13.88
N LYS A 7 -2.07 -0.41 13.06
CA LYS A 7 -3.41 0.01 12.67
C LYS A 7 -3.50 -0.05 11.16
N ILE A 8 -4.68 -0.43 10.65
CA ILE A 8 -4.95 -0.26 9.23
C ILE A 8 -5.38 1.18 8.97
N VAL A 9 -4.98 1.71 7.83
CA VAL A 9 -5.39 3.05 7.39
C VAL A 9 -6.61 2.90 6.49
N SER A 10 -7.61 3.76 6.70
CA SER A 10 -8.81 3.78 5.88
C SER A 10 -9.15 5.22 5.51
N THR A 11 -8.88 5.56 4.25
CA THR A 11 -9.27 6.81 3.60
C THR A 11 -10.70 6.71 3.05
N GLU A 12 -11.28 7.82 2.59
CA GLU A 12 -12.58 7.80 1.93
C GLU A 12 -12.62 6.82 0.75
N THR A 13 -11.64 6.90 -0.16
CA THR A 13 -11.57 6.00 -1.32
C THR A 13 -11.40 4.53 -0.91
N ILE A 14 -10.57 4.22 0.08
CA ILE A 14 -10.42 2.84 0.60
C ILE A 14 -11.76 2.32 1.15
N ARG A 15 -12.50 3.16 1.88
CA ARG A 15 -13.81 2.78 2.42
C ARG A 15 -14.80 2.48 1.32
N GLU A 16 -14.89 3.35 0.31
CA GLU A 16 -15.80 3.15 -0.81
C GLU A 16 -15.50 1.86 -1.57
N GLU A 17 -14.23 1.61 -1.85
CA GLU A 17 -13.80 0.39 -2.54
C GLU A 17 -14.08 -0.86 -1.70
N TRP A 18 -13.78 -0.81 -0.41
CA TRP A 18 -14.11 -1.89 0.53
C TRP A 18 -15.61 -2.14 0.59
N HIS A 19 -16.44 -1.10 0.65
CA HIS A 19 -17.89 -1.24 0.71
C HIS A 19 -18.46 -1.91 -0.55
N LYS A 20 -17.89 -1.64 -1.73
CA LYS A 20 -18.26 -2.27 -3.00
C LYS A 20 -17.85 -3.74 -3.07
N HIS A 21 -16.70 -4.11 -2.50
CA HIS A 21 -16.08 -5.42 -2.69
C HIS A 21 -16.03 -6.33 -1.46
N GLN A 22 -16.52 -5.88 -0.29
CA GLN A 22 -16.45 -6.65 0.94
C GLN A 22 -17.23 -7.97 0.88
N SER A 23 -16.60 -9.02 1.38
CA SER A 23 -17.27 -10.29 1.70
C SER A 23 -17.78 -10.27 3.14
N ARG A 24 -18.55 -11.30 3.52
CA ARG A 24 -18.97 -11.48 4.93
C ARG A 24 -17.76 -11.56 5.87
N PHE A 25 -16.69 -12.21 5.43
CA PHE A 25 -15.46 -12.35 6.20
C PHE A 25 -14.79 -10.99 6.43
N THR A 26 -14.53 -10.24 5.36
CA THR A 26 -13.82 -8.95 5.46
C THR A 26 -14.61 -7.92 6.24
N ARG A 27 -15.96 -7.92 6.11
CA ARG A 27 -16.83 -7.09 6.95
C ARG A 27 -16.70 -7.43 8.44
N THR A 28 -16.74 -8.71 8.79
CA THR A 28 -16.64 -9.16 10.19
C THR A 28 -15.28 -8.79 10.78
N TRP A 29 -14.22 -8.96 9.98
CA TRP A 29 -12.87 -8.56 10.35
C TRP A 29 -12.78 -7.04 10.59
N LEU A 30 -13.36 -6.21 9.71
CA LEU A 30 -13.34 -4.75 9.88
C LEU A 30 -14.05 -4.32 11.16
N VAL A 31 -15.25 -4.85 11.44
CA VAL A 31 -15.98 -4.59 12.69
C VAL A 31 -15.12 -4.93 13.91
N SER A 32 -14.45 -6.09 13.86
CA SER A 32 -13.53 -6.57 14.87
C SER A 32 -12.31 -5.63 15.07
N MET A 33 -11.76 -5.06 13.99
CA MET A 33 -10.66 -4.09 14.04
C MET A 33 -11.11 -2.74 14.60
N VAL A 34 -12.31 -2.28 14.24
CA VAL A 34 -12.91 -1.04 14.78
C VAL A 34 -13.14 -1.16 16.28
N ALA A 35 -13.72 -2.27 16.75
CA ALA A 35 -13.94 -2.52 18.17
C ALA A 35 -12.63 -2.54 18.98
N ARG A 36 -11.53 -2.97 18.36
CA ARG A 36 -10.18 -2.98 18.95
C ARG A 36 -9.43 -1.64 18.79
N LYS A 37 -10.03 -0.62 18.18
CA LYS A 37 -9.39 0.67 17.86
C LYS A 37 -8.14 0.52 16.98
N ARG A 38 -8.15 -0.47 16.09
CA ARG A 38 -7.06 -0.80 15.16
C ARG A 38 -7.28 -0.25 13.74
N VAL A 39 -8.15 0.73 13.59
CA VAL A 39 -8.40 1.44 12.34
C VAL A 39 -8.09 2.92 12.52
N CYS A 40 -7.23 3.46 11.67
CA CYS A 40 -6.94 4.88 11.55
C CYS A 40 -7.80 5.43 10.40
N TRP A 41 -8.81 6.21 10.76
CA TRP A 41 -9.67 6.88 9.80
C TRP A 41 -9.02 8.20 9.37
N ILE A 42 -8.80 8.35 8.07
CA ILE A 42 -8.22 9.57 7.51
C ILE A 42 -9.23 10.19 6.57
N ASP A 43 -9.60 11.43 6.85
CA ASP A 43 -10.40 12.23 5.95
C ASP A 43 -9.46 12.95 4.98
N ALA A 44 -9.11 12.24 3.92
CA ALA A 44 -8.27 12.75 2.84
C ALA A 44 -8.94 12.38 1.51
N PRO A 45 -9.24 13.38 0.66
CA PRO A 45 -9.75 13.13 -0.67
C PRO A 45 -8.67 12.45 -1.54
N ALA A 46 -9.11 11.90 -2.66
CA ALA A 46 -8.23 11.40 -3.71
C ALA A 46 -7.16 12.42 -4.12
N ASP A 47 -5.93 11.95 -4.34
CA ASP A 47 -4.83 12.79 -4.80
C ASP A 47 -4.80 12.77 -6.33
N GLU A 48 -5.62 13.66 -6.92
CA GLU A 48 -5.74 13.77 -8.38
C GLU A 48 -4.40 14.11 -9.06
N GLU A 49 -3.51 14.85 -8.38
CA GLU A 49 -2.18 15.14 -8.91
C GLU A 49 -1.32 13.88 -8.99
N LEU A 50 -1.34 13.05 -7.94
CA LEU A 50 -0.65 11.76 -7.94
C LEU A 50 -1.21 10.82 -9.01
N ARG A 51 -2.54 10.76 -9.17
CA ARG A 51 -3.22 9.95 -10.20
C ARG A 51 -2.79 10.34 -11.60
N LEU A 52 -2.77 11.64 -11.90
CA LEU A 52 -2.29 12.16 -13.18
C LEU A 52 -0.83 11.82 -13.42
N LYS A 53 0.04 11.97 -12.41
CA LYS A 53 1.46 11.60 -12.52
C LYS A 53 1.64 10.12 -12.83
N VAL A 54 0.91 9.24 -12.14
CA VAL A 54 0.96 7.78 -12.40
C VAL A 54 0.47 7.46 -13.80
N GLN A 55 -0.60 8.12 -14.25
CA GLN A 55 -1.13 7.93 -15.60
C GLN A 55 -0.12 8.35 -16.68
N GLN A 56 0.60 9.45 -16.46
CA GLN A 56 1.62 9.99 -17.38
C GLN A 56 2.95 9.23 -17.31
N ALA A 57 3.25 8.57 -16.19
CA ALA A 57 4.51 7.87 -15.98
C ALA A 57 4.62 6.54 -16.75
N THR A 58 3.54 6.05 -17.35
CA THR A 58 3.55 4.82 -18.15
C THR A 58 2.89 5.03 -19.50
N SER A 59 3.49 4.46 -20.55
CA SER A 59 2.92 4.46 -21.90
C SER A 59 1.87 3.35 -22.11
N SER A 60 1.75 2.42 -21.15
CA SER A 60 0.81 1.30 -21.24
C SER A 60 -0.47 1.61 -20.49
N GLU A 61 -1.58 1.73 -21.23
CA GLU A 61 -2.92 1.93 -20.65
C GLU A 61 -3.31 0.80 -19.70
N LYS A 62 -2.93 -0.44 -20.00
CA LYS A 62 -3.18 -1.60 -19.13
C LYS A 62 -2.44 -1.48 -17.80
N LYS A 63 -1.15 -1.11 -17.82
CA LYS A 63 -0.37 -0.89 -16.58
C LYS A 63 -0.93 0.30 -15.79
N SER A 64 -1.26 1.39 -16.49
CA SER A 64 -1.87 2.58 -15.91
C SER A 64 -3.18 2.25 -15.18
N ALA A 65 -4.09 1.54 -15.85
CA ALA A 65 -5.37 1.13 -15.26
C ALA A 65 -5.20 0.19 -14.06
N ALA A 66 -4.21 -0.70 -14.07
CA ALA A 66 -3.90 -1.56 -12.91
C ALA A 66 -3.39 -0.71 -11.73
N MET A 67 -2.42 0.18 -11.95
CA MET A 67 -1.92 1.06 -10.90
C MET A 67 -2.99 2.00 -10.36
N LEU A 68 -3.84 2.57 -11.20
CA LEU A 68 -4.91 3.48 -10.79
C LEU A 68 -5.98 2.80 -9.94
N LYS A 69 -6.17 1.48 -10.07
CA LYS A 69 -7.05 0.73 -9.16
C LYS A 69 -6.48 0.71 -7.75
N ASP A 70 -5.19 0.47 -7.60
CA ASP A 70 -4.52 0.32 -6.31
C ASP A 70 -3.83 1.60 -5.80
N ILE A 71 -3.96 2.73 -6.51
CA ILE A 71 -3.29 3.99 -6.17
C ILE A 71 -3.68 4.53 -4.81
N HIS A 72 -4.90 4.22 -4.36
CA HIS A 72 -5.41 4.59 -3.05
C HIS A 72 -4.57 4.03 -1.89
N LEU A 73 -3.85 2.92 -2.11
CA LEU A 73 -2.88 2.39 -1.15
C LEU A 73 -1.67 3.32 -0.99
N LEU A 74 -1.15 3.85 -2.10
CA LEU A 74 -0.04 4.80 -2.08
C LEU A 74 -0.47 6.16 -1.50
N GLU A 75 -1.68 6.63 -1.87
CA GLU A 75 -2.28 7.84 -1.30
C GLU A 75 -2.35 7.74 0.23
N ALA A 76 -2.88 6.62 0.75
CA ALA A 76 -2.94 6.38 2.19
C ALA A 76 -1.55 6.32 2.83
N ALA A 77 -0.63 5.55 2.25
CA ALA A 77 0.73 5.39 2.77
C ALA A 77 1.49 6.72 2.83
N LEU A 78 1.35 7.59 1.82
CA LEU A 78 1.98 8.91 1.79
C LEU A 78 1.46 9.86 2.87
N LYS A 79 0.23 9.64 3.38
CA LYS A 79 -0.35 10.42 4.48
C LYS A 79 -0.03 9.84 5.87
N THR A 80 0.56 8.65 5.94
CA THR A 80 0.84 7.96 7.21
C THR A 80 2.32 7.64 7.38
N ASP A 81 2.65 6.36 7.38
CA ASP A 81 3.91 5.74 7.73
C ASP A 81 4.68 5.26 6.49
N LYS A 82 4.13 5.48 5.29
CA LYS A 82 4.70 5.04 4.01
C LYS A 82 4.86 3.53 3.92
N VAL A 83 3.98 2.77 4.56
CA VAL A 83 3.96 1.30 4.50
C VAL A 83 2.75 0.81 3.73
N VAL A 84 2.97 -0.12 2.80
CA VAL A 84 1.91 -0.88 2.12
C VAL A 84 2.15 -2.37 2.33
N VAL A 85 1.11 -3.06 2.80
CA VAL A 85 1.08 -4.53 2.88
C VAL A 85 0.10 -5.02 1.82
N SER A 86 0.59 -5.67 0.77
CA SER A 86 -0.26 -6.16 -0.33
C SER A 86 0.39 -7.34 -1.04
N MET A 87 -0.46 -8.27 -1.50
CA MET A 87 -0.06 -9.47 -2.24
C MET A 87 0.21 -9.22 -3.73
N ASP A 88 -0.17 -8.04 -4.26
CA ASP A 88 -0.08 -7.77 -5.69
C ASP A 88 1.33 -7.35 -6.13
N GLU A 89 2.14 -8.35 -6.50
CA GLU A 89 3.49 -8.13 -7.03
C GLU A 89 3.50 -7.45 -8.41
N THR A 90 2.42 -7.61 -9.19
CA THR A 90 2.35 -6.99 -10.52
C THR A 90 2.23 -5.48 -10.36
N VAL A 91 1.34 -5.04 -9.47
CA VAL A 91 1.16 -3.64 -9.11
C VAL A 91 2.40 -3.09 -8.41
N ARG A 92 3.00 -3.84 -7.47
CA ARG A 92 4.30 -3.48 -6.85
C ARG A 92 5.34 -3.16 -7.92
N GLN A 93 5.52 -4.05 -8.91
CA GLN A 93 6.51 -3.86 -9.97
C GLN A 93 6.18 -2.65 -10.85
N CYS A 94 4.90 -2.46 -11.21
CA CYS A 94 4.49 -1.27 -11.97
C CYS A 94 4.83 0.02 -11.20
N PHE A 95 4.55 0.07 -9.89
CA PHE A 95 4.91 1.24 -9.10
C PHE A 95 6.42 1.44 -8.97
N ARG A 96 7.22 0.37 -8.81
CA ARG A 96 8.69 0.44 -8.83
C ARG A 96 9.20 1.14 -10.08
N GLU A 97 8.71 0.76 -11.25
CA GLU A 97 9.07 1.38 -12.54
C GLU A 97 8.74 2.88 -12.55
N THR A 98 7.60 3.29 -11.99
CA THR A 98 7.19 4.71 -11.96
C THR A 98 7.94 5.57 -10.95
N THR A 99 8.67 4.98 -10.00
CA THR A 99 9.39 5.75 -8.98
C THR A 99 10.48 6.67 -9.55
N GLN A 100 11.00 6.36 -10.75
CA GLN A 100 11.94 7.24 -11.45
C GLN A 100 11.31 8.59 -11.79
N ALA A 101 10.06 8.60 -12.24
CA ALA A 101 9.30 9.80 -12.56
C ALA A 101 8.67 10.45 -11.31
N ILE A 102 8.23 9.63 -10.35
CA ILE A 102 7.51 10.09 -9.16
C ILE A 102 8.36 9.80 -7.91
N GLY A 103 9.29 10.72 -7.63
CA GLY A 103 10.30 10.54 -6.58
C GLY A 103 9.74 10.30 -5.17
N THR A 104 8.53 10.79 -4.86
CA THR A 104 7.89 10.57 -3.55
C THR A 104 7.57 9.10 -3.28
N LEU A 105 7.32 8.31 -4.33
CA LEU A 105 7.01 6.88 -4.20
C LEU A 105 8.22 6.05 -3.79
N LYS A 106 9.44 6.55 -4.01
CA LYS A 106 10.69 5.85 -3.66
C LYS A 106 10.79 5.49 -2.18
N HIS A 107 10.10 6.22 -1.32
CA HIS A 107 10.17 6.07 0.13
C HIS A 107 9.06 5.20 0.72
N ILE A 108 8.21 4.62 -0.13
CA ILE A 108 7.15 3.71 0.33
C ILE A 108 7.74 2.31 0.45
N ALA A 109 7.65 1.74 1.65
CA ALA A 109 7.95 0.34 1.90
C ALA A 109 6.76 -0.52 1.47
N TRP A 110 7.02 -1.53 0.64
CA TRP A 110 6.01 -2.49 0.21
C TRP A 110 6.41 -3.89 0.66
N VAL A 111 5.48 -4.61 1.28
CA VAL A 111 5.68 -6.00 1.71
C VAL A 111 4.53 -6.89 1.27
N ASN A 112 4.86 -8.10 0.83
CA ASN A 112 3.93 -9.15 0.47
C ASN A 112 3.86 -10.21 1.57
N PRO A 113 2.72 -10.34 2.27
CA PRO A 113 2.58 -11.29 3.37
C PRO A 113 2.54 -12.76 2.93
N CYS A 114 2.43 -13.04 1.63
CA CYS A 114 2.42 -14.40 1.08
C CYS A 114 3.78 -14.85 0.54
N LYS A 115 4.81 -14.01 0.66
CA LYS A 115 6.18 -14.31 0.27
C LYS A 115 7.03 -14.53 1.52
N ASP A 116 7.57 -15.73 1.69
CA ASP A 116 8.42 -16.06 2.82
C ASP A 116 9.69 -15.17 2.85
N GLU A 117 10.24 -14.85 1.68
CA GLU A 117 11.37 -13.93 1.48
C GLU A 117 11.11 -12.53 2.06
N ASP A 118 9.86 -12.09 2.05
CA ASP A 118 9.47 -10.78 2.59
C ASP A 118 9.36 -10.82 4.12
N ALA A 119 9.36 -11.99 4.77
CA ALA A 119 9.32 -12.16 6.23
C ALA A 119 8.30 -11.23 6.94
N ALA A 120 7.13 -11.03 6.31
CA ALA A 120 6.26 -9.90 6.63
C ALA A 120 5.79 -9.87 8.09
N LEU A 121 5.50 -11.05 8.65
CA LEU A 121 5.04 -11.15 10.04
C LEU A 121 6.14 -10.77 11.03
N ASP A 122 7.36 -11.26 10.84
CA ASP A 122 8.50 -10.92 11.70
C ASP A 122 8.85 -9.45 11.58
N TRP A 123 8.85 -8.92 10.36
CA TRP A 123 9.06 -7.49 10.11
C TRP A 123 8.01 -6.61 10.80
N LEU A 124 6.73 -6.96 10.68
CA LEU A 124 5.65 -6.27 11.39
C LEU A 124 5.83 -6.39 12.91
N HIS A 125 6.16 -7.56 13.46
CA HIS A 125 6.40 -7.71 14.90
C HIS A 125 7.55 -6.85 15.40
N ASN A 126 8.58 -6.67 14.59
CA ASN A 126 9.74 -5.82 14.89
C ASN A 126 9.48 -4.32 14.63
N GLY A 127 8.21 -3.92 14.48
CA GLY A 127 7.82 -2.52 14.40
C GLY A 127 7.82 -1.93 12.99
N ALA A 128 7.91 -2.76 11.94
CA ALA A 128 7.85 -2.33 10.54
C ALA A 128 8.90 -1.26 10.19
N LEU A 129 10.14 -1.45 10.66
CA LEU A 129 11.23 -0.51 10.42
C LEU A 129 11.50 -0.35 8.92
N SER A 130 11.86 0.87 8.50
CA SER A 130 12.15 1.16 7.10
C SER A 130 13.43 0.46 6.65
N GLU A 131 13.27 -0.63 5.90
CA GLU A 131 14.36 -1.40 5.31
C GLU A 131 14.51 -1.02 3.84
N LYS A 132 15.74 -0.72 3.40
CA LYS A 132 16.00 -0.24 2.03
C LYS A 132 15.45 -1.19 0.97
N GLU A 133 15.62 -2.49 1.18
CA GLU A 133 15.20 -3.53 0.23
C GLU A 133 13.69 -3.59 -0.01
N ARG A 134 12.89 -3.08 0.94
CA ARG A 134 11.43 -3.02 0.83
C ARG A 134 10.93 -1.78 0.12
N LEU A 135 11.78 -0.77 -0.06
CA LEU A 135 11.39 0.48 -0.66
C LEU A 135 11.11 0.30 -2.15
N LEU A 136 10.02 0.88 -2.65
CA LEU A 136 9.72 0.85 -4.09
C LEU A 136 10.84 1.47 -4.95
N GLY A 137 11.62 2.40 -4.38
CA GLY A 137 12.75 3.02 -5.08
C GLY A 137 14.06 2.22 -5.01
N TYR A 138 14.10 1.09 -4.31
CA TYR A 138 15.28 0.25 -4.27
C TYR A 138 15.44 -0.52 -5.56
N HIS A 139 16.64 -0.49 -6.12
CA HIS A 139 17.09 -1.33 -7.22
C HIS A 139 18.39 -1.96 -6.74
N GLU A 140 18.49 -3.29 -6.80
CA GLU A 140 19.79 -3.94 -6.57
C GLU A 140 20.75 -3.37 -7.63
N GLU A 141 21.84 -2.78 -7.19
CA GLU A 141 22.94 -2.46 -8.10
C GLU A 141 23.47 -3.79 -8.64
N THR A 142 23.05 -4.17 -9.84
CA THR A 142 23.76 -5.18 -10.63
C THR A 142 25.17 -4.66 -10.89
N GLY A 143 26.11 -5.09 -10.06
CA GLY A 143 27.54 -5.00 -10.33
C GLY A 143 27.99 -5.94 -11.44
#